data_AF-A0A832VRJ9-F1
#
_entry.id   AF-A0A832VRJ9-F1
#
_cell.length_a   1.000
_cell.length_b   1.000
_cell.length_c   1.000
_cell.angle_alpha   90.00
_cell.angle_beta   90.00
_cell.angle_gamma   90.00
#
_symmetry.space_group_name_H-M   'P 1'
#
loop_
_entity.id
_entity.type
_entity.pdbx_description
1 polymer ?
#
loop_
_entity_poly.entity_id
_entity_poly.type
_entity_poly.pdbx_seq_one_letter_code
_entity_poly.pdbx_strand_id
1 'polypeptide(L)'
;HLKIRLIGHSLGSQVILSALVNLKNKKLVESVHIFGASIPANSVSTKKFGTIIQKTVNQKFVNYYSKNDSVLKNGFEQKLIPMPIGFCGKIGKSVSIYAQKHVHPDNHRFVSYAKVLNSFP
;
A
#
# COMPACT_ATOMS: atom_id res chain seq x y z
N HIS A 1 -18.27 -13.13 13.22
CA HIS A 1 -17.90 -12.47 11.94
C HIS A 1 -16.41 -12.67 11.67
N LEU A 2 -16.05 -13.15 10.48
CA LEU A 2 -14.66 -13.30 10.05
C LEU A 2 -14.07 -11.93 9.69
N LYS A 3 -12.93 -11.55 10.26
CA LYS A 3 -12.21 -10.32 9.94
C LYS A 3 -10.97 -10.63 9.10
N ILE A 4 -11.02 -10.30 7.81
CA ILE A 4 -9.91 -10.55 6.88
C ILE A 4 -9.05 -9.30 6.76
N ARG A 5 -7.74 -9.44 7.04
CA ARG A 5 -6.74 -8.37 6.83
C ARG A 5 -5.77 -8.80 5.74
N LEU A 6 -5.54 -7.93 4.76
CA LEU A 6 -4.55 -8.19 3.70
C LEU A 6 -3.28 -7.38 3.96
N ILE A 7 -2.13 -8.07 3.96
CA ILE A 7 -0.82 -7.46 4.16
C ILE A 7 0.04 -7.74 2.94
N GLY A 8 0.59 -6.67 2.36
CA GLY A 8 1.41 -6.75 1.15
C GLY A 8 2.70 -5.98 1.34
N HIS A 9 3.81 -6.53 0.89
CA HIS A 9 5.09 -5.87 0.89
C HIS A 9 5.63 -5.78 -0.54
N SER A 10 6.24 -4.65 -0.90
CA SER A 10 6.83 -4.45 -2.22
C SER A 10 5.82 -4.77 -3.34
N LEU A 11 6.15 -5.71 -4.23
CA LEU A 11 5.28 -6.19 -5.32
C LEU A 11 3.99 -6.87 -4.82
N GLY A 12 3.96 -7.39 -3.59
CA GLY A 12 2.74 -7.93 -2.97
C GLY A 12 1.61 -6.91 -2.88
N SER A 13 1.91 -5.62 -2.93
CA SER A 13 0.92 -4.54 -3.03
C SER A 13 0.12 -4.61 -4.34
N GLN A 14 0.77 -4.98 -5.45
CA GLN A 14 0.10 -5.18 -6.74
C GLN A 14 -0.79 -6.42 -6.72
N VAL A 15 -0.35 -7.49 -6.06
CA VAL A 15 -1.14 -8.70 -5.85
C VAL A 15 -2.41 -8.38 -5.07
N ILE A 16 -2.31 -7.58 -4.00
CA ILE A 16 -3.48 -7.12 -3.25
C ILE A 16 -4.44 -6.32 -4.13
N LEU A 17 -3.95 -5.36 -4.92
CA LEU A 17 -4.83 -4.59 -5.80
C LEU A 17 -5.56 -5.50 -6.80
N SER A 18 -4.86 -6.48 -7.37
CA SER A 18 -5.46 -7.50 -8.25
C SER A 18 -6.51 -8.35 -7.51
N ALA A 19 -6.23 -8.76 -6.27
CA ALA A 19 -7.19 -9.50 -5.46
C ALA A 19 -8.45 -8.67 -5.18
N LEU A 20 -8.32 -7.39 -4.83
CA LEU A 20 -9.47 -6.50 -4.61
C LEU A 20 -10.32 -6.35 -5.88
N VAL A 21 -9.72 -6.26 -7.06
CA VAL A 21 -10.45 -6.26 -8.35
C VAL A 21 -11.29 -7.55 -8.48
N ASN A 22 -10.70 -8.70 -8.16
CA ASN A 22 -11.35 -10.01 -8.29
C ASN A 22 -12.43 -10.29 -7.24
N LEU A 23 -12.46 -9.55 -6.13
CA LEU A 23 -13.52 -9.67 -5.11
C LEU A 23 -14.87 -9.07 -5.55
N LYS A 24 -14.97 -8.49 -6.76
CA LYS A 24 -16.22 -8.02 -7.38
C LYS A 24 -17.09 -7.16 -6.45
N ASN A 25 -16.47 -6.19 -5.75
CA ASN A 25 -17.14 -5.24 -4.85
C ASN A 25 -17.78 -5.83 -3.58
N LYS A 26 -17.36 -7.02 -3.14
CA LYS A 26 -17.78 -7.56 -1.84
C LYS A 26 -16.95 -6.91 -0.72
N LYS A 27 -17.61 -6.30 0.27
CA LYS A 27 -16.98 -5.76 1.50
C LYS A 27 -16.55 -6.89 2.46
N LEU A 28 -15.61 -7.72 2.00
CA LEU A 28 -15.09 -8.89 2.72
C LEU A 28 -13.79 -8.59 3.47
N VAL A 29 -13.03 -7.60 3.01
CA VAL A 29 -11.73 -7.23 3.59
C VAL A 29 -11.96 -6.15 4.63
N GLU A 30 -11.54 -6.39 5.87
CA GLU A 30 -11.65 -5.43 6.96
C GLU A 30 -10.66 -4.28 6.76
N SER A 31 -9.39 -4.62 6.54
CA SER A 31 -8.33 -3.64 6.29
C SER A 31 -7.22 -4.17 5.39
N VAL A 32 -6.51 -3.23 4.77
CA VAL A 32 -5.35 -3.49 3.92
C VAL A 32 -4.15 -2.70 4.43
N HIS A 33 -3.00 -3.34 4.48
CA HIS A 33 -1.75 -2.75 4.96
C HIS A 33 -0.63 -3.06 3.95
N ILE A 34 -0.14 -2.03 3.26
CA ILE A 34 0.94 -2.18 2.29
C ILE A 34 2.23 -1.54 2.81
N PHE A 35 3.36 -2.23 2.67
CA PHE A 35 4.67 -1.85 3.21
C PHE A 35 5.67 -1.72 2.07
N GLY A 36 6.40 -0.60 2.02
CA GLY A 36 7.41 -0.39 0.96
C GLY A 36 6.84 -0.65 -0.43
N ALA A 37 5.62 -0.19 -0.68
CA ALA A 37 4.84 -0.63 -1.82
C ALA A 37 5.39 -0.19 -3.19
N SER A 38 5.55 -1.15 -4.09
CA SER A 38 6.14 -1.00 -5.43
C SER A 38 5.09 -0.69 -6.51
N ILE A 39 4.06 0.09 -6.17
CA ILE A 39 2.98 0.51 -7.08
C ILE A 39 3.05 2.02 -7.33
N PRO A 40 2.54 2.54 -8.46
CA PRO A 40 2.56 3.98 -8.73
C PRO A 40 1.87 4.83 -7.64
N ALA A 41 2.40 6.01 -7.34
CA ALA A 41 1.91 6.91 -6.29
C ALA A 41 0.44 7.37 -6.44
N ASN A 42 -0.12 7.30 -7.65
CA ASN A 42 -1.52 7.63 -7.94
C ASN A 42 -2.46 6.42 -7.95
N SER A 43 -1.98 5.22 -7.58
CA SER A 43 -2.77 3.97 -7.64
C SER A 43 -4.04 4.00 -6.80
N VAL A 44 -4.02 4.72 -5.67
CA VAL A 44 -5.15 4.84 -4.73
C VAL A 44 -6.11 5.99 -5.06
N SER A 45 -5.94 6.63 -6.21
CA SER A 45 -6.87 7.65 -6.70
C SER A 45 -8.16 7.01 -7.24
N THR A 46 -9.25 7.78 -7.25
CA THR A 46 -10.55 7.34 -7.79
C THR A 46 -10.51 6.97 -9.26
N LYS A 47 -9.59 7.57 -10.04
CA LYS A 47 -9.34 7.25 -11.45
C LYS A 47 -8.61 5.93 -11.68
N LYS A 48 -8.04 5.33 -10.62
CA LYS A 48 -7.37 4.02 -10.65
C LYS A 48 -8.09 3.02 -9.74
N PHE A 49 -7.44 2.54 -8.67
CA PHE A 49 -8.01 1.50 -7.80
C PHE A 49 -8.84 2.05 -6.64
N GLY A 50 -8.90 3.37 -6.45
CA GLY A 50 -9.60 3.99 -5.32
C GLY A 50 -11.04 3.52 -5.16
N THR A 51 -11.82 3.52 -6.24
CA THR A 51 -13.23 3.07 -6.23
C THR A 51 -13.36 1.60 -5.82
N ILE A 52 -12.46 0.74 -6.30
CA ILE A 52 -12.44 -0.69 -5.96
C ILE A 52 -12.07 -0.88 -4.50
N ILE A 53 -11.05 -0.16 -4.02
CA ILE A 53 -10.64 -0.16 -2.60
C ILE A 53 -11.83 0.21 -1.72
N GLN A 54 -12.57 1.27 -2.03
CA GLN A 54 -13.72 1.73 -1.24
C GLN A 54 -14.90 0.76 -1.25
N LYS A 55 -15.06 -0.03 -2.31
CA LYS A 55 -16.13 -1.04 -2.44
C LYS A 55 -15.79 -2.38 -1.79
N THR A 56 -14.52 -2.68 -1.57
CA THR A 56 -14.06 -4.01 -1.12
C THR A 56 -13.48 -4.00 0.29
N VAL A 57 -12.92 -2.86 0.73
CA VAL A 57 -12.31 -2.68 2.03
C VAL A 57 -13.27 -1.92 2.95
N ASN A 58 -13.53 -2.47 4.11
CA ASN A 58 -14.54 -1.95 5.04
C ASN A 58 -14.03 -0.75 5.85
N GLN A 59 -12.83 -0.85 6.44
CA GLN A 59 -12.33 0.17 7.36
C GLN A 59 -11.25 1.06 6.77
N LYS A 60 -10.07 0.48 6.46
CA LYS A 60 -8.88 1.27 6.15
C LYS A 60 -7.94 0.58 5.17
N PHE A 61 -7.31 1.40 4.34
CA PHE A 61 -6.20 1.02 3.46
C PHE A 61 -4.98 1.87 3.85
N VAL A 62 -3.95 1.26 4.41
CA VAL A 62 -2.80 1.98 4.99
C VAL A 62 -1.53 1.69 4.19
N ASN A 63 -0.88 2.74 3.70
CA ASN A 63 0.45 2.68 3.10
C ASN A 63 1.54 3.05 4.11
N TYR A 64 2.43 2.12 4.41
CA TYR A 64 3.63 2.35 5.23
C TYR A 64 4.81 2.57 4.29
N TYR A 65 5.27 3.81 4.21
CA TYR A 65 6.25 4.25 3.23
C TYR A 65 7.48 4.85 3.90
N SER A 66 8.62 4.78 3.23
CA SER A 66 9.90 5.35 3.71
C SER A 66 10.59 6.08 2.57
N LYS A 67 10.96 7.34 2.80
CA LYS A 67 11.80 8.10 1.86
C LYS A 67 13.25 7.63 1.84
N ASN A 68 13.64 6.73 2.76
CA ASN A 68 14.99 6.18 2.86
C ASN A 68 15.09 4.77 2.29
N ASP A 69 14.02 4.25 1.69
CA ASP A 69 14.03 2.93 1.06
C ASP A 69 14.90 2.94 -0.20
N SER A 70 16.11 2.39 -0.10
CA SER A 70 17.10 2.39 -1.17
C SER A 70 16.68 1.55 -2.38
N VAL A 71 15.90 0.48 -2.18
CA VAL A 71 15.44 -0.40 -3.26
C VAL A 71 14.40 0.33 -4.11
N LEU A 72 13.44 0.98 -3.46
CA LEU A 72 12.42 1.75 -4.18
C LEU A 72 12.99 3.04 -4.79
N LYS A 73 13.95 3.68 -4.12
CA LYS A 73 14.68 4.82 -4.69
C LYS A 73 15.40 4.41 -5.98
N ASN A 74 16.14 3.29 -5.94
CA ASN A 74 16.84 2.78 -7.11
C ASN A 74 15.87 2.39 -8.23
N GLY A 75 14.73 1.75 -7.91
CA GLY A 75 13.69 1.44 -8.88
C GLY A 75 13.04 2.69 -9.52
N PHE A 76 12.94 3.79 -8.76
CA PHE A 76 12.49 5.08 -9.28
C PHE A 76 13.54 5.73 -10.19
N GLU A 77 14.81 5.77 -9.76
CA GLU A 77 15.93 6.35 -10.52
C GLU A 77 16.18 5.62 -11.83
N GLN A 78 16.03 4.30 -11.84
CA GLN A 78 16.10 3.47 -13.05
C GLN A 78 14.83 3.50 -13.92
N LYS A 79 13.82 4.28 -13.53
CA LYS A 79 12.53 4.40 -14.24
C LYS A 79 11.75 3.06 -14.37
N LEU A 80 12.05 2.08 -13.52
CA LEU A 80 11.37 0.78 -13.49
C LEU A 80 9.96 0.89 -12.92
N ILE A 81 9.77 1.78 -11.95
CA ILE A 81 8.48 2.03 -11.30
C ILE A 81 8.26 3.55 -11.26
N PRO A 82 7.19 4.07 -11.88
CA PRO A 82 6.93 5.49 -11.89
C PRO A 82 6.45 5.94 -10.50
N MET A 83 7.29 6.67 -9.79
CA MET A 83 7.02 7.23 -8.45
C MET A 83 6.42 6.19 -7.49
N PRO A 84 7.22 5.24 -6.98
CA PRO A 84 6.72 4.18 -6.10
C PRO A 84 6.05 4.78 -4.86
N ILE A 85 4.81 4.38 -4.56
CA ILE A 85 4.05 4.92 -3.42
C ILE A 85 4.72 4.60 -2.07
N GLY A 86 5.49 3.51 -2.00
CA GLY A 86 6.28 3.12 -0.83
C GLY A 86 7.53 3.98 -0.59
N PHE A 87 7.93 4.79 -1.55
CA PHE A 87 9.05 5.73 -1.47
C PHE A 87 8.58 7.18 -1.49
N CYS A 88 7.76 7.54 -2.47
CA CYS A 88 7.27 8.91 -2.67
C CYS A 88 6.09 9.27 -1.74
N GLY A 89 5.37 8.28 -1.22
CA GLY A 89 4.02 8.48 -0.67
C GLY A 89 2.99 8.68 -1.78
N LYS A 90 1.72 8.95 -1.41
CA LYS A 90 0.67 9.21 -2.41
C LYS A 90 0.84 10.56 -3.10
N ILE A 91 0.38 10.63 -4.35
CA ILE A 91 0.25 11.88 -5.10
C ILE A 91 -1.21 12.10 -5.48
N GLY A 92 -1.68 13.34 -5.28
CA GLY A 92 -3.06 13.74 -5.58
C GLY A 92 -4.10 13.29 -4.55
N LYS A 93 -5.37 13.33 -4.98
CA LYS A 93 -6.52 12.92 -4.16
C LYS A 93 -6.62 11.39 -4.10
N SER A 94 -6.82 10.86 -2.90
CA SER A 94 -7.13 9.45 -2.63
C SER A 94 -8.57 9.29 -2.17
N VAL A 95 -9.01 8.05 -2.01
CA VAL A 95 -10.29 7.73 -1.32
C VAL A 95 -10.22 7.99 0.18
N SER A 96 -11.37 8.14 0.82
CA SER A 96 -11.49 8.51 2.24
C SER A 96 -10.92 7.48 3.20
N ILE A 97 -10.99 6.20 2.86
CA ILE A 97 -10.46 5.11 3.70
C ILE A 97 -8.93 4.94 3.58
N TYR A 98 -8.27 5.69 2.69
CA TYR A 98 -6.82 5.61 2.51
C TYR A 98 -6.10 6.46 3.56
N ALA A 99 -5.07 5.88 4.17
CA ALA A 99 -4.12 6.58 5.02
C ALA A 99 -2.68 6.23 4.62
N GLN A 100 -1.73 7.08 5.00
CA GLN A 100 -0.30 6.77 4.86
C GLN A 100 0.46 7.09 6.14
N LYS A 101 1.45 6.25 6.46
CA LYS A 101 2.34 6.39 7.60
C LYS A 101 3.77 6.40 7.10
N HIS A 102 4.47 7.49 7.39
CA HIS A 102 5.91 7.54 7.14
C HIS A 102 6.63 6.76 8.24
N VAL A 103 7.48 5.82 7.86
CA VAL A 103 8.24 4.95 8.76
C VAL A 103 9.72 4.95 8.40
N HIS A 104 10.58 4.57 9.33
CA HIS A 104 12.03 4.61 9.18
C HIS A 104 12.67 3.22 9.38
N PRO A 105 12.37 2.24 8.50
CA PRO A 105 12.97 0.91 8.59
C PRO A 105 14.45 0.93 8.20
N ASP A 106 15.22 -0.01 8.75
CA ASP A 106 16.66 -0.16 8.44
C ASP A 106 16.92 -0.48 6.95
N ASN A 107 16.01 -1.20 6.30
CA ASN A 107 16.11 -1.58 4.88
C ASN A 107 14.73 -1.96 4.31
N HIS A 108 14.70 -2.32 3.02
CA HIS A 108 13.47 -2.64 2.29
C HIS A 108 12.71 -3.87 2.82
N ARG A 109 13.32 -4.79 3.58
CA ARG A 109 12.66 -6.05 3.98
C ARG A 109 11.42 -5.79 4.82
N PHE A 110 10.38 -6.62 4.65
CA PHE A 110 9.16 -6.55 5.46
C PHE A 110 9.43 -6.57 6.96
N VAL A 111 10.36 -7.42 7.43
CA VAL A 111 10.72 -7.49 8.86
C VAL A 111 11.24 -6.16 9.41
N SER A 112 12.00 -5.40 8.61
CA SER A 112 12.49 -4.08 9.01
C SER A 112 11.36 -3.05 9.09
N TYR A 113 10.39 -3.11 8.17
CA TYR A 113 9.17 -2.31 8.23
C TYR A 113 8.29 -2.66 9.43
N ALA A 114 8.13 -3.94 9.75
CA ALA A 114 7.32 -4.39 10.88
C ALA A 114 7.93 -4.01 12.23
N LYS A 115 9.26 -4.07 12.34
CA LYS A 115 10.02 -3.77 13.57
C LYS A 115 9.83 -2.32 14.06
N VAL A 116 9.59 -1.38 13.16
CA VAL A 116 9.46 0.05 13.48
C VAL A 116 8.03 0.49 13.77
N LEU A 117 7.08 -0.45 13.85
CA LEU A 117 5.69 -0.15 14.21
C LEU A 117 5.49 -0.23 15.72
N ASN A 118 4.74 0.72 16.28
CA ASN A 118 4.31 0.66 17.69
C ASN A 118 3.38 -0.53 17.96
N SER A 119 2.61 -0.95 16.95
CA SER A 119 1.74 -2.13 17.00
C SER A 119 1.61 -2.73 15.60
N PHE A 120 1.67 -4.05 15.55
CA PHE A 120 1.44 -4.78 14.31
C PHE A 120 -0.05 -4.71 13.93
N PRO A 121 -0.38 -4.41 12.67
CA PRO A 121 -1.76 -4.18 12.23
C PRO A 121 -2.63 -5.42 12.19
#